data_AF-A0A971QKK2-F1
#
_entry.id   AF-A0A971QKK2-F1
#
_cell.length_a   1.000
_cell.length_b   1.000
_cell.length_c   1.000
_cell.angle_alpha   90.00
_cell.angle_beta   90.00
_cell.angle_gamma   90.00
#
_symmetry.space_group_name_H-M   'P 1'
#
loop_
_entity.id
_entity.type
_entity.pdbx_description
1 polymer ?
#
loop_
_entity_poly.entity_id
_entity_poly.type
_entity_poly.pdbx_seq_one_letter_code
_entity_poly.pdbx_strand_id
1 'polypeptide(L)'
;MILAICYNCGEKKFGAFCRCPKCNVEPESEYDKATSLAITDHYLSVQLLEKTGTYIKEHGRTPEIPQEVRADMTESIRKSDAITQRLKDGLERTLGKNNNSE
;
A
#
# COMPACT_ATOMS: atom_id res chain seq x y z
N MET A 1 -10.56 -2.42 -7.78
CA MET A 1 -10.08 -3.35 -6.75
C MET A 1 -8.61 -3.56 -7.00
N ILE A 2 -7.74 -3.48 -5.98
CA ILE A 2 -6.30 -3.64 -6.13
C ILE A 2 -5.93 -5.05 -5.70
N LEU A 3 -5.35 -5.86 -6.60
CA LEU A 3 -4.78 -7.15 -6.23
C LEU A 3 -3.33 -6.94 -5.79
N ALA A 4 -2.99 -7.47 -4.61
CA ALA A 4 -1.67 -7.37 -4.03
C ALA A 4 -1.19 -8.73 -3.50
N ILE A 5 0.11 -8.86 -3.32
CA ILE A 5 0.73 -9.95 -2.56
C ILE A 5 1.14 -9.43 -1.19
N CYS A 6 0.95 -10.21 -0.14
CA CYS A 6 1.48 -9.88 1.17
C CYS A 6 3.02 -9.97 1.14
N TYR A 7 3.69 -8.84 1.40
CA TYR A 7 5.15 -8.78 1.42
C TYR A 7 5.78 -9.77 2.43
N ASN A 8 5.07 -10.05 3.53
CA ASN A 8 5.53 -10.92 4.61
C ASN A 8 5.33 -12.42 4.33
N CYS A 9 4.18 -12.85 3.79
CA CYS A 9 3.85 -14.28 3.68
C CYS A 9 3.48 -14.78 2.26
N GLY A 10 3.47 -13.89 1.27
CA GLY A 10 3.19 -14.24 -0.12
C GLY A 10 1.72 -14.52 -0.44
N GLU A 11 0.80 -14.34 0.51
CA GLU A 11 -0.63 -14.57 0.26
C GLU A 11 -1.27 -13.46 -0.58
N LYS A 12 -2.19 -13.83 -1.46
CA LYS A 12 -2.97 -12.85 -2.22
C LYS A 12 -3.87 -12.05 -1.25
N LYS A 13 -3.97 -10.75 -1.48
CA LYS A 13 -4.85 -9.85 -0.71
C LYS A 13 -5.42 -8.75 -1.58
N PHE A 14 -6.52 -8.16 -1.13
CA PHE A 14 -7.12 -7.01 -1.77
C PHE A 14 -6.72 -5.74 -1.02
N GLY A 15 -6.09 -4.81 -1.73
CA GLY A 15 -5.53 -3.57 -1.18
C GLY A 15 -4.07 -3.71 -0.74
N ALA A 16 -3.23 -2.83 -1.26
CA ALA A 16 -1.79 -2.80 -0.96
C ALA A 16 -1.51 -2.57 0.52
N PHE A 17 -2.32 -1.77 1.23
CA PHE A 17 -2.10 -1.45 2.64
C PHE A 17 -3.04 -2.18 3.60
N CYS A 18 -3.94 -3.02 3.09
CA CYS A 18 -4.84 -3.79 3.94
C CYS A 18 -4.10 -4.93 4.65
N ARG A 19 -4.57 -5.25 5.86
CA ARG A 19 -4.16 -6.41 6.65
C ARG A 19 -4.23 -7.70 5.83
N CYS A 20 -3.18 -8.51 5.89
CA CYS A 20 -3.16 -9.81 5.22
C CYS A 20 -4.16 -10.79 5.86
N PRO A 21 -5.02 -11.47 5.07
CA PRO A 21 -6.01 -12.41 5.62
C PRO A 21 -5.40 -13.70 6.19
N LYS A 22 -4.11 -13.99 5.91
CA LYS A 22 -3.42 -15.19 6.37
C LYS A 22 -2.53 -14.94 7.57
N CYS A 23 -1.63 -13.96 7.50
CA CYS A 23 -0.66 -13.69 8.56
C CYS A 23 -1.00 -12.47 9.42
N ASN A 24 -2.09 -11.76 9.13
CA ASN A 24 -2.55 -10.57 9.85
C ASN A 24 -1.57 -9.38 9.90
N VAL A 25 -0.49 -9.42 9.11
CA VAL A 25 0.45 -8.28 8.99
C VAL A 25 -0.16 -7.18 8.14
N GLU A 26 0.02 -5.95 8.61
CA GLU A 26 -0.33 -4.70 7.94
C GLU A 26 0.95 -3.87 7.71
N PRO A 27 1.13 -3.20 6.56
CA PRO A 27 2.32 -2.37 6.33
C PRO A 27 2.31 -1.09 7.18
N GLU A 28 3.23 -0.96 8.13
CA GLU A 28 3.27 0.18 9.06
C GLU A 28 4.32 1.22 8.66
N SER A 29 5.56 0.75 8.43
CA SER A 29 6.68 1.63 8.05
C SER A 29 6.58 2.10 6.60
N GLU A 30 7.26 3.20 6.27
CA GLU A 30 7.36 3.65 4.87
C GLU A 30 7.96 2.56 3.98
N TYR A 31 8.93 1.80 4.51
CA TYR A 31 9.54 0.69 3.80
C TYR A 31 8.53 -0.42 3.48
N ASP A 32 7.71 -0.82 4.45
CA ASP A 32 6.71 -1.87 4.25
C ASP A 32 5.63 -1.41 3.29
N LYS A 33 5.21 -0.15 3.39
CA LYS A 33 4.21 0.45 2.48
C LYS A 33 4.75 0.51 1.05
N ALA A 34 5.97 1.01 0.84
CA ALA A 34 6.60 1.05 -0.47
C ALA A 34 6.74 -0.36 -1.07
N THR A 35 7.21 -1.32 -0.27
CA THR A 35 7.32 -2.73 -0.67
C THR A 35 5.96 -3.31 -1.04
N SER A 36 4.94 -3.08 -0.21
CA SER A 36 3.60 -3.62 -0.43
C SER A 36 2.86 -2.95 -1.59
N LEU A 37 3.19 -1.71 -1.93
CA LEU A 37 2.68 -1.01 -3.12
C LEU A 37 3.32 -1.54 -4.41
N ALA A 38 4.62 -1.82 -4.38
CA ALA A 38 5.37 -2.33 -5.53
C ALA A 38 4.89 -3.71 -6.00
N ILE A 39 4.33 -4.53 -5.10
CA ILE A 39 3.81 -5.88 -5.41
C ILE A 39 2.28 -5.90 -5.61
N THR A 40 1.80 -4.99 -6.46
CA THR A 40 0.38 -4.87 -6.85
C THR A 40 0.17 -5.02 -8.36
N ASP A 41 -1.07 -5.24 -8.76
CA ASP A 41 -1.50 -5.33 -10.17
C ASP A 41 -1.47 -4.00 -10.92
N HIS A 42 -1.16 -2.89 -10.23
CA HIS A 42 -0.86 -1.61 -10.85
C HIS A 42 0.52 -1.55 -11.49
N TYR A 43 1.48 -2.31 -10.97
CA TYR A 43 2.89 -2.24 -11.41
C TYR A 43 3.41 -3.57 -11.97
N LEU A 44 2.85 -4.69 -11.53
CA LEU A 44 3.25 -6.03 -11.96
C LEU A 44 2.08 -6.73 -12.65
N SER A 45 2.38 -7.59 -13.63
CA SER A 45 1.38 -8.49 -14.20
C SER A 45 0.91 -9.50 -13.15
N VAL A 46 -0.33 -9.98 -13.29
CA VAL A 46 -0.89 -11.02 -12.39
C VAL A 46 0.01 -12.26 -12.32
N GLN A 47 0.59 -12.66 -13.44
CA GLN A 47 1.51 -13.80 -13.51
C GLN A 47 2.78 -13.55 -12.68
N LEU A 48 3.32 -12.32 -12.70
CA LEU A 48 4.49 -11.95 -11.92
C LEU A 48 4.16 -11.81 -10.43
N LEU A 49 2.95 -11.35 -10.09
CA LEU A 49 2.44 -11.36 -8.71
C LEU A 49 2.35 -12.78 -8.16
N GLU A 50 1.81 -13.72 -8.94
CA GLU A 50 1.74 -15.12 -8.53
C GLU A 50 3.13 -15.71 -8.27
N LYS A 51 4.09 -15.47 -9.18
CA LYS A 51 5.48 -15.85 -8.98
C LYS A 51 6.10 -15.21 -7.73
N THR A 52 5.80 -13.94 -7.47
CA THR A 52 6.26 -13.21 -6.29
C THR A 52 5.69 -13.83 -5.00
N GLY A 53 4.40 -14.16 -5.00
CA GLY A 53 3.75 -14.85 -3.88
C GLY A 53 4.36 -16.22 -3.62
N THR A 54 4.58 -17.02 -4.66
CA THR A 54 5.27 -18.32 -4.56
C THR A 54 6.69 -18.16 -4.01
N TYR A 55 7.46 -17.21 -4.53
CA TYR A 55 8.81 -16.93 -4.05
C TYR A 55 8.83 -16.65 -2.55
N ILE A 56 7.95 -15.77 -2.06
CA ILE A 56 7.89 -15.43 -0.63
C ILE A 56 7.51 -16.65 0.21
N LYS A 57 6.56 -17.47 -0.27
CA LYS A 57 6.14 -18.70 0.43
C LYS A 57 7.29 -19.69 0.55
N GLU A 58 8.14 -19.80 -0.47
CA GLU A 58 9.28 -20.74 -0.49
C GLU A 58 10.51 -20.22 0.27
N HIS A 59 10.79 -18.92 0.21
CA HIS A 59 12.03 -18.33 0.72
C HIS A 59 11.85 -17.57 2.04
N GLY A 60 10.61 -17.35 2.49
CA GLY A 60 10.31 -16.61 3.72
C GLY A 60 10.67 -15.12 3.66
N ARG A 61 10.91 -14.57 2.47
CA ARG A 61 11.27 -13.15 2.27
C ARG A 61 10.77 -12.60 0.93
N THR A 62 10.54 -11.30 0.88
CA THR A 62 10.26 -10.57 -0.37
C THR A 62 11.46 -10.64 -1.32
N PRO A 63 11.25 -10.79 -2.65
CA PRO A 63 12.30 -10.52 -3.63
C PRO A 63 12.90 -9.13 -3.43
N GLU A 64 14.15 -8.95 -3.81
CA GLU A 64 14.76 -7.64 -3.74
C GLU A 64 14.09 -6.68 -4.72
N ILE A 65 13.58 -5.57 -4.19
CA ILE A 65 13.07 -4.46 -4.99
C ILE A 65 14.24 -3.48 -5.16
N PRO A 66 14.51 -2.96 -6.36
CA PRO A 66 15.56 -1.95 -6.54
C PRO A 66 15.32 -0.71 -5.68
N GLN A 67 16.39 -0.09 -5.19
CA GLN A 67 16.30 1.03 -4.25
C GLN A 67 15.60 2.25 -4.87
N GLU A 68 15.90 2.52 -6.13
CA GLU A 68 15.28 3.58 -6.93
C GLU A 68 13.77 3.39 -7.04
N VAL A 69 13.32 2.15 -7.30
CA VAL A 69 11.88 1.84 -7.36
C VAL A 69 11.22 2.06 -6.01
N ARG A 70 11.86 1.63 -4.91
CA ARG A 70 11.32 1.89 -3.56
C ARG A 70 11.24 3.38 -3.23
N ALA A 71 12.23 4.16 -3.67
CA ALA A 71 12.23 5.61 -3.46
C ALA A 71 11.05 6.27 -4.20
N ASP A 72 10.81 5.89 -5.45
CA ASP A 72 9.68 6.39 -6.25
C ASP A 72 8.32 6.02 -5.63
N MET A 73 8.19 4.80 -5.12
CA MET A 73 6.97 4.36 -4.42
C MET A 73 6.75 5.15 -3.13
N THR A 74 7.81 5.37 -2.35
CA THR A 74 7.77 6.16 -1.11
C THR A 74 7.33 7.59 -1.38
N GLU A 75 7.89 8.23 -2.42
CA GLU A 75 7.53 9.58 -2.81
C GLU A 75 6.08 9.67 -3.31
N SER A 76 5.61 8.65 -4.03
CA SER A 76 4.22 8.56 -4.48
C SER A 76 3.23 8.47 -3.31
N ILE A 77 3.59 7.74 -2.25
CA ILE A 77 2.81 7.65 -1.01
C ILE A 77 2.76 9.02 -0.33
N ARG A 78 3.91 9.69 -0.14
CA ARG A 78 3.99 11.01 0.50
C ARG A 78 3.17 12.08 -0.22
N LYS A 79 3.23 12.11 -1.56
CA LYS A 79 2.41 13.01 -2.37
C LYS A 79 0.92 12.75 -2.16
N SER A 80 0.53 11.48 -2.10
CA SER A 80 -0.85 11.06 -1.86
C SER A 80 -1.31 11.49 -0.47
N ASP A 81 -0.51 11.27 0.57
CA ASP A 81 -0.81 11.68 1.94
C ASP A 81 -0.98 13.20 2.06
N ALA A 82 -0.12 13.98 1.39
CA ALA A 82 -0.24 15.44 1.33
C ALA A 82 -1.52 15.90 0.62
N ILE A 83 -1.99 15.19 -0.41
CA ILE A 83 -3.28 15.45 -1.05
C ILE A 83 -4.43 15.11 -0.09
N THR A 84 -4.37 13.93 0.55
CA THR A 84 -5.38 13.48 1.50
C THR A 84 -5.52 14.44 2.68
N GLN A 85 -4.42 14.98 3.20
CA GLN A 85 -4.48 15.96 4.28
C GLN A 85 -5.18 17.25 3.84
N ARG A 86 -4.78 17.80 2.69
CA ARG A 86 -5.44 19.01 2.14
C ARG A 86 -6.93 18.80 1.87
N LEU A 87 -7.31 17.60 1.43
CA LEU A 87 -8.71 17.22 1.25
C LEU A 87 -9.46 17.21 2.59
N LYS A 88 -8.90 16.56 3.61
CA LYS A 88 -9.48 16.53 4.97
C LYS A 88 -9.70 17.94 5.51
N ASP A 89 -8.67 18.79 5.45
CA ASP A 89 -8.77 20.17 5.94
C ASP A 89 -9.87 20.96 5.20
N GLY A 90 -10.00 20.74 3.88
CA GLY A 90 -11.05 21.37 3.06
C GLY A 90 -12.46 20.91 3.43
N LEU A 91 -12.63 19.60 3.65
CA LEU A 91 -13.90 19.01 4.06
C LEU A 91 -14.30 19.47 5.47
N GLU A 92 -13.38 19.49 6.42
CA GLU A 92 -13.63 19.98 7.78
C GLU A 92 -14.07 21.45 7.78
N ARG A 93 -13.42 22.31 6.98
CA ARG A 93 -13.85 23.70 6.81
C ARG A 93 -15.24 23.86 6.19
N THR A 94 -15.65 22.92 5.35
CA THR A 94 -16.94 22.98 4.63
C THR A 94 -18.06 22.42 5.51
N LEU A 95 -17.82 21.28 6.14
CA LEU A 95 -18.81 20.54 6.95
C LEU A 95 -18.90 21.09 8.38
N GLY A 96 -17.80 21.59 8.96
CA GLY A 96 -17.75 22.16 10.31
C GLY A 96 -18.43 23.53 10.47
N LYS A 97 -18.80 24.20 9.37
CA LYS A 97 -19.53 25.47 9.39
C LYS A 97 -21.02 25.35 9.70
N ASN A 98 -21.58 24.14 9.77
CA ASN A 98 -23.01 23.93 9.96
C ASN A 98 -23.49 23.94 11.43
N ASN A 99 -22.60 24.20 12.40
CA ASN A 99 -22.94 24.08 13.83
C ASN A 99 -23.04 25.42 14.60
N ASN A 100 -22.94 26.57 13.93
CA ASN A 100 -23.15 27.88 14.56
C ASN A 100 -24.08 28.74 13.70
N SER A 101 -25.37 28.42 13.72
CA SER A 101 -26.44 29.33 13.31
C SER A 101 -27.45 29.36 14.47
N GLU A 102 -27.15 30.14 15.50
CA GLU A 102 -28.15 30.67 16.46
C GLU A 102 -28.33 32.16 16.19
#